data_AF-A0A8T3MYF4-F1
#
_entry.id   AF-A0A8T3MYF4-F1
#
_cell.length_a   1.000
_cell.length_b   1.000
_cell.length_c   1.000
_cell.angle_alpha   90.00
_cell.angle_beta   90.00
_cell.angle_gamma   90.00
#
_symmetry.space_group_name_H-M   'P 1'
#
loop_
_entity.id
_entity.type
_entity.pdbx_description
1 polymer ?
#
loop_
_entity_poly.entity_id
_entity_poly.type
_entity_poly.pdbx_seq_one_letter_code
_entity_poly.pdbx_strand_id
1 'polypeptide(L)'
;MSPADPGVLEAWEVFRREKDGDPMRHGGSVMAPDAKLAVHYAREMYSRRQESVHLWVVRRGDIHDLADLDLLQPPLDRSFKKPGGYVMRDKLAAAREQSGQAKPKANTGHKGAR
;
A
#
# COMPACT_ATOMS: atom_id res chain seq x y z
N MET A 1 -0.51 0.34 -28.00
CA MET A 1 -0.04 1.71 -28.32
C MET A 1 -0.98 2.27 -29.36
N SER A 2 -1.86 3.21 -28.98
CA SER A 2 -2.69 3.89 -29.97
C SER A 2 -1.81 4.74 -30.89
N PRO A 3 -2.07 4.78 -32.20
CA PRO A 3 -1.42 5.72 -33.07
C PRO A 3 -1.91 7.13 -32.68
N ALA A 4 -1.01 7.98 -32.22
CA ALA A 4 -1.32 9.38 -32.00
C ALA A 4 -1.65 10.03 -33.35
N ASP A 5 -2.75 10.75 -33.42
CA ASP A 5 -3.13 11.52 -34.61
C ASP A 5 -2.08 12.61 -34.85
N PRO A 6 -1.41 12.67 -36.03
CA PRO A 6 -0.25 13.52 -36.28
C PRO A 6 -0.52 15.05 -36.30
N GLY A 7 -1.62 15.51 -35.71
CA GLY A 7 -1.96 16.93 -35.56
C GLY A 7 -2.52 17.33 -34.20
N VAL A 8 -2.79 16.38 -33.28
CA VAL A 8 -3.32 16.70 -31.96
C VAL A 8 -2.16 16.82 -30.97
N LEU A 9 -2.00 18.01 -30.39
CA LEU A 9 -1.06 18.20 -29.29
C LEU A 9 -1.70 17.77 -27.98
N GLU A 10 -0.97 16.98 -27.21
CA GLU A 10 -1.41 16.51 -25.91
C GLU A 10 -0.46 17.00 -24.82
N ALA A 11 -0.97 17.11 -23.59
CA ALA A 11 -0.17 17.51 -22.45
C ALA A 11 0.61 16.31 -21.90
N TRP A 12 1.91 16.53 -21.67
CA TRP A 12 2.82 15.60 -21.04
C TRP A 12 3.38 16.22 -19.77
N GLU A 13 3.26 15.54 -18.64
CA GLU A 13 3.84 15.96 -17.38
C GLU A 13 5.31 15.58 -17.34
N VAL A 14 6.15 16.53 -16.91
CA VAL A 14 7.59 16.37 -16.77
C VAL A 14 7.92 16.41 -15.29
N PHE A 15 8.58 15.36 -14.83
CA PHE A 15 9.18 15.31 -13.52
C PHE A 15 10.70 15.33 -13.64
N ARG A 16 11.37 16.06 -12.76
CA ARG A 16 12.82 16.22 -12.73
C ARG A 16 13.42 15.81 -11.38
N ARG A 17 14.62 15.26 -11.45
CA ARG A 17 15.51 15.04 -10.30
C ARG A 17 16.74 15.91 -10.46
N GLU A 18 17.04 16.75 -9.47
CA GLU A 18 18.14 17.73 -9.57
C GLU A 18 19.50 17.13 -9.20
N LYS A 19 19.55 16.22 -8.22
CA LYS A 19 20.77 15.50 -7.80
C LYS A 19 20.51 14.01 -7.63
N ASP A 20 21.56 13.20 -7.71
CA ASP A 20 21.41 11.77 -7.46
C ASP A 20 21.00 11.51 -6.00
N GLY A 21 19.99 10.64 -5.84
CA GLY A 21 19.36 10.36 -4.55
C GLY A 21 18.15 11.22 -4.22
N ASP A 22 17.94 12.35 -4.91
CA ASP A 22 16.75 13.18 -4.69
C ASP A 22 15.48 12.50 -5.21
N PRO A 23 14.31 12.77 -4.61
CA PRO A 23 13.04 12.33 -5.16
C PRO A 23 12.76 13.02 -6.49
N MET A 24 11.97 12.35 -7.32
CA MET A 24 11.45 12.92 -8.55
C MET A 24 10.41 14.00 -8.21
N ARG A 25 10.56 15.23 -8.72
CA ARG A 25 9.65 16.36 -8.46
C ARG A 25 8.99 16.83 -9.73
N HIS A 26 7.71 17.20 -9.66
CA HIS A 26 7.03 17.79 -10.81
C HIS A 26 7.69 19.12 -11.18
N GLY A 27 8.12 19.23 -12.44
CA GLY A 27 8.77 20.43 -12.98
C GLY A 27 7.85 21.26 -13.87
N GLY A 28 6.81 20.65 -14.43
CA GLY A 28 5.82 21.30 -15.29
C GLY A 28 5.35 20.36 -16.40
N SER A 29 4.95 20.92 -17.54
CA SER A 29 4.36 20.16 -18.64
C SER A 29 4.80 20.68 -20.01
N VAL A 30 4.78 19.81 -21.02
CA VAL A 30 5.02 20.15 -22.44
C VAL A 30 3.86 19.68 -23.30
N MET A 31 3.63 20.34 -24.43
CA MET A 31 2.67 19.90 -25.44
C MET A 31 3.40 19.16 -26.55
N ALA A 32 2.99 17.93 -26.85
CA ALA A 32 3.60 17.14 -27.91
C ALA A 32 2.58 16.14 -28.51
N PRO A 33 2.74 15.78 -29.80
CA PRO A 33 1.85 14.82 -30.44
C PRO A 33 2.16 13.37 -30.04
N ASP A 34 3.38 13.08 -29.60
CA ASP A 34 3.79 11.74 -29.19
C ASP A 34 4.89 11.76 -28.11
N ALA A 35 5.20 10.58 -27.56
CA ALA A 35 6.19 10.41 -26.51
C ALA A 35 7.62 10.81 -26.95
N LYS A 36 7.97 10.60 -28.22
CA LYS A 36 9.32 10.86 -28.73
C LYS A 36 9.58 12.37 -28.76
N LEU A 37 8.62 13.15 -29.27
CA LEU A 37 8.70 14.60 -29.26
C LEU A 37 8.52 15.17 -27.84
N ALA A 38 7.68 14.58 -27.00
CA ALA A 38 7.53 14.98 -25.60
C ALA A 38 8.87 14.91 -24.85
N VAL A 39 9.60 13.80 -24.98
CA VAL A 39 10.94 13.63 -24.37
C VAL A 39 11.92 14.66 -24.93
N HIS A 40 11.88 14.93 -26.23
CA HIS A 40 12.75 15.93 -26.84
C HIS A 40 12.50 17.33 -26.27
N TYR A 41 11.24 17.75 -26.20
CA TYR A 41 10.86 19.05 -25.63
C TYR A 41 11.18 19.15 -24.13
N ALA A 42 10.94 18.07 -23.38
CA ALA A 42 11.25 18.02 -21.96
C ALA A 42 12.76 18.19 -21.70
N ARG A 43 13.61 17.54 -22.50
CA ARG A 43 15.06 17.71 -22.42
C ARG A 43 15.44 19.18 -22.66
N GLU A 44 14.94 19.79 -23.73
CA GLU A 44 15.29 21.17 -24.08
C GLU A 44 14.89 22.20 -23.03
N MET A 45 13.74 22.01 -22.39
CA MET A 45 13.21 22.93 -21.38
C MET A 45 13.79 22.69 -19.98
N TYR A 46 13.97 21.43 -19.57
CA TYR A 46 14.23 21.08 -18.17
C TYR A 46 15.65 20.55 -17.88
N SER A 47 16.49 20.27 -18.89
CA SER A 47 17.86 19.79 -18.67
C SER A 47 18.95 20.86 -18.76
N ARG A 48 18.59 22.14 -18.98
CA ARG A 48 19.58 23.21 -19.15
C ARG A 48 20.32 23.48 -17.83
N ARG A 49 21.60 23.84 -17.93
CA ARG A 49 22.46 24.30 -16.80
C ARG A 49 22.60 23.31 -15.63
N GLN A 50 22.51 22.00 -15.89
CA GLN A 50 22.60 20.97 -14.84
C GLN A 50 21.52 21.07 -13.76
N GLU A 51 20.38 21.71 -14.05
CA GLU A 51 19.27 21.77 -13.10
C GLU A 51 18.58 20.41 -12.92
N SER A 52 18.82 19.45 -13.81
CA SER A 52 18.25 18.11 -13.74
C SER A 52 19.26 17.04 -14.19
N VAL A 53 19.42 15.98 -13.39
CA VAL A 53 20.20 14.78 -13.72
C VAL A 53 19.35 13.64 -14.28
N HIS A 54 18.02 13.68 -14.08
CA HIS A 54 17.08 12.67 -14.61
C HIS A 54 15.71 13.28 -14.87
N LEU A 55 15.02 12.83 -15.93
CA LEU A 55 13.66 13.24 -16.28
C LEU A 55 12.74 12.02 -16.39
N TRP A 56 11.51 12.14 -15.89
CA TRP A 56 10.39 11.29 -16.27
C TRP A 56 9.40 12.12 -17.07
N VAL A 57 8.88 11.53 -18.15
CA VAL A 57 7.91 12.16 -19.04
C VAL A 57 6.76 11.20 -19.20
N VAL A 58 5.56 11.64 -18.86
CA VAL A 58 4.34 10.83 -18.89
C VAL A 58 3.21 11.61 -19.53
N ARG A 59 2.36 10.94 -20.30
CA ARG A 59 1.16 11.57 -20.85
C ARG A 59 0.25 11.94 -19.69
N ARG A 60 -0.30 13.17 -19.69
CA ARG A 60 -1.21 13.60 -18.61
C ARG A 60 -2.42 12.67 -18.48
N GLY A 61 -2.93 12.15 -19.59
CA GLY A 61 -4.06 11.22 -19.61
C GLY A 61 -3.79 9.86 -18.95
N ASP A 62 -2.52 9.51 -18.72
CA ASP A 62 -2.13 8.27 -18.05
C ASP A 62 -1.94 8.47 -16.53
N ILE A 63 -2.14 9.69 -16.02
CA ILE A 63 -2.09 9.98 -14.58
C ILE A 63 -3.49 9.78 -14.00
N HIS A 64 -3.58 8.87 -13.03
CA HIS A 64 -4.83 8.60 -12.30
C HIS A 64 -4.85 9.34 -10.97
N ASP A 65 -5.92 10.09 -10.74
CA ASP A 65 -6.18 10.74 -9.45
C ASP A 65 -6.86 9.77 -8.48
N LEU A 66 -6.33 9.68 -7.27
CA LEU A 66 -6.91 8.94 -6.15
C LEU A 66 -7.15 9.91 -5.01
N ALA A 67 -8.35 10.51 -4.98
CA ALA A 67 -8.74 11.50 -3.99
C ALA A 67 -9.63 10.93 -2.87
N ASP A 68 -9.91 9.62 -2.89
CA ASP A 68 -10.73 8.95 -1.87
C ASP A 68 -9.92 8.75 -0.57
N LEU A 69 -10.28 9.51 0.47
CA LEU A 69 -9.60 9.48 1.77
C LEU A 69 -9.74 8.12 2.47
N ASP A 70 -10.84 7.40 2.26
CA ASP A 70 -11.04 6.10 2.91
C ASP A 70 -10.06 5.06 2.34
N LEU A 71 -9.71 5.19 1.05
CA LEU A 71 -8.67 4.37 0.41
C LEU A 71 -7.25 4.80 0.81
N LEU A 72 -7.02 6.10 1.03
CA LEU A 72 -5.70 6.65 1.41
C LEU A 72 -5.37 6.45 2.89
N GLN A 73 -6.38 6.38 3.76
CA GLN A 73 -6.23 6.20 5.21
C GLN A 73 -7.09 5.02 5.68
N PRO A 74 -6.80 3.80 5.23
CA PRO A 74 -7.60 2.64 5.58
C PRO A 74 -7.63 2.48 7.10
N PRO A 75 -8.81 2.23 7.70
CA PRO A 75 -8.93 2.01 9.13
C PRO A 75 -7.94 0.94 9.59
N LEU A 76 -7.17 1.25 10.64
CA LEU A 76 -6.16 0.37 11.23
C LEU A 76 -6.74 -0.89 11.90
N ASP A 77 -8.00 -1.27 11.64
CA ASP A 77 -8.60 -2.38 12.34
C ASP A 77 -7.96 -3.71 11.93
N ARG A 78 -6.96 -4.09 12.73
CA ARG A 78 -6.22 -5.36 12.67
C ARG A 78 -7.00 -6.50 13.33
N SER A 79 -8.30 -6.33 13.58
CA SER A 79 -9.18 -7.39 14.11
C SER A 79 -9.08 -8.70 13.30
N PHE A 80 -8.83 -8.61 11.99
CA PHE A 80 -8.59 -9.76 11.10
C PHE A 80 -7.27 -10.51 11.32
N LYS A 81 -6.33 -9.98 12.12
CA LYS A 81 -5.05 -10.65 12.47
C LYS A 81 -5.08 -11.33 13.84
N LYS A 82 -6.20 -11.35 14.55
CA LYS A 82 -6.32 -12.30 15.67
C LYS A 82 -6.49 -13.67 15.03
N PRO A 83 -5.54 -14.61 15.20
CA PRO A 83 -5.82 -16.00 14.88
C PRO A 83 -7.06 -16.32 15.72
N GLY A 84 -8.20 -16.53 15.06
CA GLY A 84 -9.38 -17.10 15.69
C GLY A 84 -8.86 -18.40 16.26
N GLY A 85 -8.54 -18.36 17.56
CA GLY A 85 -7.78 -19.39 18.21
C GLY A 85 -8.48 -20.69 17.88
N TYR A 86 -7.71 -21.69 17.47
CA TYR A 86 -8.13 -23.04 17.71
C TYR A 86 -8.54 -23.09 19.18
N VAL A 87 -9.85 -23.06 19.43
CA VAL A 87 -10.40 -22.87 20.76
C VAL A 87 -10.13 -24.20 21.46
N MET A 88 -8.93 -24.33 22.03
CA MET A 88 -8.55 -25.51 22.81
C MET A 88 -9.54 -25.75 23.96
N ARG A 89 -10.33 -24.73 24.35
CA ARG A 89 -11.42 -24.88 25.32
C ARG A 89 -12.51 -25.83 24.80
N ASP A 90 -12.84 -25.79 23.51
CA ASP A 90 -13.86 -26.66 22.93
C ASP A 90 -13.35 -28.10 22.79
N LYS A 91 -12.07 -28.27 22.45
CA LYS A 91 -11.46 -29.60 22.39
C LYS A 91 -11.16 -30.22 23.76
N LEU A 92 -10.88 -29.41 24.78
CA LEU A 92 -10.70 -29.88 26.15
C LEU A 92 -12.02 -30.24 26.81
N ALA A 93 -13.11 -29.53 26.49
CA ALA A 93 -14.46 -29.89 26.92
C ALA A 93 -14.91 -31.22 26.28
N ALA A 94 -14.74 -31.37 24.97
CA ALA A 94 -15.07 -32.62 24.27
C ALA A 94 -14.22 -33.82 24.76
N ALA A 95 -12.94 -33.61 25.08
CA ALA A 95 -12.08 -34.67 25.64
C ALA A 95 -12.47 -35.05 27.08
N ARG A 96 -13.00 -34.10 27.87
CA ARG A 96 -13.52 -34.36 29.22
C ARG A 96 -14.85 -35.10 29.20
N GLU A 97 -15.69 -34.86 28.19
CA GLU A 97 -16.95 -35.58 28.00
C GLU A 97 -16.75 -37.01 27.46
N GLN A 98 -15.75 -37.22 26.58
CA GLN A 98 -15.41 -38.55 26.07
C GLN A 98 -14.76 -39.48 27.12
N SER A 99 -14.19 -38.93 28.19
CA SER A 99 -13.42 -39.71 29.17
C SER A 99 -14.22 -40.19 30.39
N GLY A 100 -15.51 -39.88 30.52
CA GLY A 100 -16.46 -40.61 31.40
C GLY A 100 -16.00 -40.92 32.84
N GLN A 101 -15.11 -40.13 33.45
CA GLN A 101 -14.57 -40.45 34.78
C GLN A 101 -15.23 -39.60 35.87
N ALA A 102 -15.93 -40.28 36.77
CA ALA A 102 -16.49 -39.72 37.99
C ALA A 102 -15.40 -39.48 39.07
N LYS A 103 -15.61 -38.38 39.82
CA LYS A 103 -14.89 -37.80 40.98
C LYS A 103 -14.37 -38.79 42.05
N PRO A 104 -13.29 -38.43 42.78
CA PRO A 104 -13.18 -38.77 44.20
C PRO A 104 -13.66 -37.59 45.07
N LYS A 105 -14.56 -37.88 46.02
CA LYS A 105 -14.92 -36.99 47.13
C LYS A 105 -13.73 -36.87 48.08
N ALA A 106 -13.27 -35.65 48.37
CA ALA A 106 -12.38 -35.41 49.50
C ALA A 106 -13.20 -35.43 50.81
N ASN A 107 -12.76 -36.26 51.74
CA ASN A 107 -13.45 -36.63 52.97
C ASN A 107 -13.57 -35.48 53.98
N THR A 108 -14.64 -35.51 54.78
CA THR A 108 -14.96 -34.57 55.86
C THR A 108 -14.24 -34.96 57.16
N GLY A 109 -13.73 -33.96 57.89
CA GLY A 109 -13.42 -33.99 59.32
C GLY A 109 -11.92 -33.98 59.66
N HIS A 110 -11.43 -33.42 60.77
CA HIS A 110 -11.97 -32.60 61.87
C HIS A 110 -10.76 -32.24 62.78
N LYS A 111 -10.86 -31.13 63.56
CA LYS A 111 -10.01 -30.70 64.71
C LYS A 111 -8.55 -30.29 64.39
N GLY A 112 -7.94 -29.31 65.05
CA GLY A 112 -8.29 -28.55 66.24
C GLY A 112 -7.17 -27.53 66.54
N ALA A 113 -7.48 -26.62 67.45
CA ALA A 113 -6.70 -25.46 67.88
C ALA A 113 -5.23 -25.72 68.29
N ARG A 114 -4.37 -24.73 68.06
CA ARG A 114 -3.65 -23.95 69.09
C ARG A 114 -2.95 -22.74 68.48
#